data_AF-A0A957H705-F1
#
_entry.id   AF-A0A957H705-F1
#
_cell.length_a   1.000
_cell.length_b   1.000
_cell.length_c   1.000
_cell.angle_alpha   90.00
_cell.angle_beta   90.00
_cell.angle_gamma   90.00
#
_symmetry.space_group_name_H-M   'P 1'
#
loop_
_entity.id
_entity.type
_entity.pdbx_description
1 polymer ?
#
loop_
_entity_poly.entity_id
_entity_poly.type
_entity_poly.pdbx_seq_one_letter_code
_entity_poly.pdbx_strand_id
1 'polypeptide(L)'
;EYQPEWSDAGIEATLANFEDLPDGTVQPWLSLERHMTIFRALWEQDPTELYHRVQEPVLICPAGNHNMGAKRELVAAATEGLARAEAHWFPETAHDIHVHRPVELAQLMLAWAGRHNLLEQGDKK
;
A
#
# COMPACT_ATOMS: atom_id res chain seq x y z
N GLU A 1 -9.15 -0.84 -13.76
CA GLU A 1 -10.28 -1.78 -13.61
C GLU A 1 -11.50 -1.00 -13.14
N TYR A 2 -12.68 -1.32 -13.65
CA TYR A 2 -13.93 -0.77 -13.12
C TYR A 2 -14.20 -1.39 -11.75
N GLN A 3 -14.36 -0.56 -10.71
CA GLN A 3 -14.55 -1.00 -9.32
C GLN A 3 -15.96 -0.61 -8.84
N PRO A 4 -17.00 -1.38 -9.19
CA PRO A 4 -18.39 -1.03 -8.88
C PRO A 4 -18.70 -1.00 -7.37
N GLU A 5 -17.82 -1.57 -6.56
CA GLU A 5 -18.00 -1.69 -5.11
C GLU A 5 -17.38 -0.53 -4.32
N TRP A 6 -16.77 0.46 -4.99
CA TRP A 6 -16.22 1.62 -4.30
C TRP A 6 -17.33 2.50 -3.75
N SER A 7 -17.21 2.84 -2.46
CA SER A 7 -18.07 3.84 -1.83
C SER A 7 -17.83 5.24 -2.41
N ASP A 8 -18.79 6.15 -2.21
CA ASP A 8 -18.63 7.56 -2.60
C ASP A 8 -17.36 8.18 -2.02
N ALA A 9 -17.04 7.87 -0.76
CA ALA A 9 -15.80 8.32 -0.11
C ALA A 9 -14.54 7.75 -0.78
N GLY A 10 -14.61 6.53 -1.30
CA GLY A 10 -13.52 5.90 -2.07
C GLY A 10 -13.29 6.55 -3.43
N ILE A 11 -14.39 6.91 -4.11
CA ILE A 11 -14.36 7.68 -5.36
C ILE A 11 -13.78 9.06 -5.09
N GLU A 12 -14.28 9.76 -4.07
CA GLU A 12 -13.80 11.08 -3.66
C GLU A 12 -12.30 11.06 -3.32
N ALA A 13 -11.84 10.08 -2.53
CA ALA A 13 -10.43 9.93 -2.19
C ALA A 13 -9.53 9.70 -3.42
N THR A 14 -10.05 9.00 -4.44
CA THR A 14 -9.32 8.80 -5.70
C THR A 14 -9.29 10.08 -6.53
N LEU A 15 -10.42 10.79 -6.62
CA LEU A 15 -10.52 12.07 -7.32
C LEU A 15 -9.69 13.18 -6.66
N ALA A 16 -9.42 13.08 -5.35
CA ALA A 16 -8.55 14.01 -4.63
C ALA A 16 -7.09 14.05 -5.16
N ASN A 17 -6.68 13.12 -6.02
CA ASN A 17 -5.41 13.18 -6.75
C ASN A 17 -5.39 14.22 -7.89
N PHE A 18 -6.53 14.85 -8.16
CA PHE A 18 -6.71 15.84 -9.22
C PHE A 18 -7.12 17.20 -8.66
N GLU A 19 -6.81 18.24 -9.41
CA GLU A 19 -7.25 19.62 -9.21
C GLU A 19 -8.28 19.98 -10.29
N ASP A 20 -9.37 20.62 -9.87
CA ASP A 20 -10.36 21.24 -10.76
C ASP A 20 -9.83 22.57 -11.29
N LEU A 21 -9.95 22.79 -12.60
CA LEU A 21 -9.51 24.01 -13.26
C LEU A 21 -10.69 24.97 -13.54
N PRO A 22 -10.45 26.29 -13.63
CA PRO A 22 -11.50 27.27 -13.91
C PRO A 22 -12.25 27.06 -15.24
N ASP A 23 -11.67 26.32 -16.18
CA ASP A 23 -12.28 25.99 -17.48
C ASP A 23 -13.16 24.73 -17.44
N GLY A 24 -13.34 24.13 -16.25
CA GLY A 24 -14.15 22.93 -16.04
C GLY A 24 -13.43 21.62 -16.39
N THR A 25 -12.13 21.66 -16.67
CA THR A 25 -11.30 20.45 -16.82
C THR A 25 -10.64 20.06 -15.50
N VAL A 26 -10.06 18.86 -15.45
CA VAL A 26 -9.28 18.38 -14.31
C VAL A 26 -7.86 18.04 -14.74
N GLN A 27 -6.89 18.24 -13.85
CA GLN A 27 -5.51 17.79 -14.06
C GLN A 27 -4.97 17.10 -12.80
N PRO A 28 -4.04 16.15 -12.91
CA PRO A 28 -3.37 15.60 -11.72
C PRO A 28 -2.58 16.70 -10.99
N TRP A 29 -2.53 16.64 -9.65
CA TRP A 29 -1.66 17.53 -8.86
C TRP A 29 -0.19 17.39 -9.23
N LEU A 30 0.22 16.20 -9.64
CA LEU A 30 1.59 15.90 -10.04
C LEU A 30 1.74 16.09 -11.55
N SER A 31 2.55 17.07 -11.96
CA SER A 31 2.95 17.21 -13.36
C SER A 31 3.54 15.90 -13.91
N LEU A 32 3.34 15.62 -15.20
CA LEU A 32 3.86 14.41 -15.86
C LEU A 32 5.37 14.20 -15.62
N GLU A 33 6.19 15.26 -15.69
CA GLU A 33 7.64 15.18 -15.44
C GLU A 33 7.97 14.62 -14.04
N ARG A 34 7.30 15.15 -13.01
CA ARG A 34 7.45 14.67 -11.63
C ARG A 34 6.93 13.26 -11.46
N HIS A 35 5.82 12.91 -12.11
CA HIS A 35 5.28 11.56 -12.12
C HIS A 35 6.30 10.55 -12.70
N MET A 36 6.91 10.89 -13.85
CA MET A 36 7.93 10.05 -14.46
C MET A 36 9.21 9.95 -13.62
N THR A 37 9.55 10.99 -12.86
CA THR A 37 10.68 10.95 -11.91
C THR A 37 10.44 9.90 -10.82
N ILE A 38 9.24 9.87 -10.23
CA ILE A 38 8.87 8.87 -9.23
C ILE A 38 8.88 7.47 -9.85
N PHE A 39 8.25 7.31 -11.02
CA PHE A 39 8.17 6.02 -11.69
C PHE A 39 9.56 5.45 -12.00
N ARG A 40 10.47 6.28 -12.50
CA ARG A 40 11.86 5.91 -12.75
C ARG A 40 12.57 5.48 -11.47
N ALA A 41 12.42 6.23 -10.38
CA ALA A 41 13.03 5.88 -9.10
C ALA A 41 12.52 4.54 -8.55
N LEU A 42 11.22 4.26 -8.69
CA LEU A 42 10.63 2.96 -8.32
C LEU A 42 11.14 1.81 -9.19
N TRP A 43 11.31 2.05 -10.49
CA TRP A 43 11.79 1.05 -11.44
C TRP A 43 13.27 0.71 -11.28
N GLU A 44 14.11 1.72 -11.00
CA GLU A 44 15.55 1.54 -10.85
C GLU A 44 15.94 0.97 -9.48
N GLN A 45 15.01 0.95 -8.52
CA GLN A 45 15.26 0.39 -7.20
C GLN A 45 15.15 -1.15 -7.22
N ASP A 46 16.09 -1.82 -6.55
CA ASP A 46 15.97 -3.23 -6.17
C ASP A 46 15.68 -3.33 -4.66
N PRO A 47 14.41 -3.51 -4.25
CA PRO A 47 14.06 -3.62 -2.84
C PRO A 47 14.73 -4.80 -2.14
N THR A 48 15.08 -5.87 -2.87
CA THR A 48 15.60 -7.11 -2.28
C THR A 48 16.99 -6.90 -1.67
N GLU A 49 17.82 -6.06 -2.31
CA GLU A 49 19.12 -5.65 -1.77
C GLU A 49 18.98 -4.84 -0.47
N LEU A 50 17.82 -4.27 -0.19
CA LEU A 50 17.60 -3.38 0.95
C LEU A 50 16.92 -4.07 2.15
N TYR A 51 16.36 -5.26 1.99
CA TYR A 51 15.61 -5.92 3.06
C TYR A 51 16.41 -6.10 4.35
N HIS A 52 17.69 -6.45 4.24
CA HIS A 52 18.58 -6.63 5.39
C HIS A 52 18.79 -5.35 6.23
N ARG A 53 18.47 -4.17 5.66
CA ARG A 53 18.56 -2.88 6.36
C ARG A 53 17.31 -2.56 7.18
N VAL A 54 16.19 -3.23 6.92
CA VAL A 54 14.94 -3.04 7.63
C VAL A 54 14.96 -3.87 8.91
N GLN A 55 15.18 -3.18 10.03
CA GLN A 55 15.22 -3.85 11.33
C GLN A 55 13.86 -3.86 12.03
N GLU A 56 12.97 -2.93 11.71
CA GLU A 56 11.64 -2.87 12.32
C GLU A 56 10.75 -4.03 11.90
N PRO A 57 9.77 -4.44 12.72
CA PRO A 57 8.77 -5.41 12.30
C PRO A 57 8.01 -4.90 11.07
N VAL A 58 7.71 -5.80 10.13
CA VAL A 58 7.00 -5.48 8.89
C VAL A 58 5.75 -6.36 8.77
N LEU A 59 4.62 -5.71 8.54
CA LEU A 59 3.40 -6.36 8.08
C LEU A 59 3.25 -6.14 6.58
N ILE A 60 3.18 -7.22 5.81
CA ILE A 60 2.91 -7.21 4.38
C ILE A 60 1.44 -7.59 4.19
N CYS A 61 0.67 -6.79 3.45
CA CYS A 61 -0.74 -7.04 3.19
C CYS A 61 -1.02 -7.23 1.70
N PRO A 62 -0.77 -8.41 1.10
CA PRO A 62 -1.01 -8.60 -0.32
C PRO A 62 -2.52 -8.75 -0.60
N ALA A 63 -3.05 -7.91 -1.47
CA ALA A 63 -4.39 -8.05 -2.04
C ALA A 63 -4.34 -8.86 -3.33
N GLY A 64 -5.39 -9.64 -3.62
CA GLY A 64 -5.68 -10.07 -4.99
C GLY A 64 -6.61 -11.27 -5.08
N ASN A 65 -6.94 -11.60 -6.33
CA ASN A 65 -7.75 -12.74 -6.73
C ASN A 65 -6.88 -13.73 -7.54
N HIS A 66 -7.50 -14.66 -8.27
CA HIS A 66 -6.92 -15.60 -9.23
C HIS A 66 -5.55 -15.20 -9.87
N ASN A 67 -4.67 -16.19 -10.04
CA ASN A 67 -3.30 -16.08 -10.60
C ASN A 67 -2.32 -15.21 -9.77
N MET A 68 -2.02 -15.67 -8.56
CA MET A 68 -1.11 -15.01 -7.61
C MET A 68 0.31 -15.58 -7.62
N GLY A 69 0.70 -16.36 -8.63
CA GLY A 69 2.00 -17.07 -8.64
C GLY A 69 3.18 -16.13 -8.41
N ALA A 70 3.35 -15.16 -9.30
CA ALA A 70 4.41 -14.16 -9.18
C ALA A 70 4.31 -13.34 -7.88
N LYS A 71 3.10 -12.96 -7.46
CA LYS A 71 2.91 -12.20 -6.20
C LYS A 71 3.30 -13.03 -4.97
N ARG A 72 3.00 -14.33 -4.97
CA ARG A 72 3.40 -15.25 -3.89
C ARG A 72 4.91 -15.40 -3.83
N GLU A 73 5.58 -15.52 -4.96
CA GLU A 73 7.05 -15.56 -5.02
C GLU A 73 7.67 -14.26 -4.48
N LEU A 74 7.14 -13.10 -4.87
CA LEU A 74 7.62 -11.80 -4.39
C LEU A 74 7.40 -11.63 -2.87
N VAL A 75 6.22 -12.02 -2.37
CA VAL A 75 5.92 -11.95 -0.94
C VAL A 75 6.80 -12.93 -0.16
N ALA A 76 7.03 -14.14 -0.68
CA ALA A 76 7.93 -15.11 -0.08
C ALA A 76 9.36 -14.55 0.03
N ALA A 77 9.89 -14.00 -1.07
CA ALA A 77 11.21 -13.37 -1.08
C ALA A 77 11.32 -12.21 -0.07
N ALA A 78 10.27 -11.40 0.07
CA ALA A 78 10.22 -10.35 1.08
C ALA A 78 10.20 -10.93 2.52
N THR A 79 9.37 -11.93 2.78
CA THR A 79 9.30 -12.54 4.12
C THR A 79 10.57 -13.30 4.51
N GLU A 80 11.31 -13.84 3.54
CA GLU A 80 12.59 -14.51 3.76
C GLU A 80 13.75 -13.52 3.91
N GLY A 81 13.73 -12.40 3.17
CA GLY A 81 14.81 -11.41 3.19
C GLY A 81 14.73 -10.39 4.32
N LEU A 82 13.53 -10.13 4.85
CA LEU A 82 13.32 -9.20 5.97
C LEU A 82 13.58 -9.87 7.32
N ALA A 83 14.18 -9.14 8.26
CA ALA A 83 14.53 -9.69 9.58
C ALA A 83 13.30 -10.13 10.40
N ARG A 84 12.20 -9.39 10.29
CA ARG A 84 10.95 -9.61 11.04
C ARG A 84 9.75 -9.26 10.17
N ALA A 85 9.24 -10.21 9.41
CA ALA A 85 8.11 -9.98 8.51
C ALA A 85 6.98 -11.01 8.70
N GLU A 86 5.75 -10.51 8.61
CA GLU A 86 4.52 -11.31 8.57
C GLU A 86 3.72 -10.91 7.33
N ALA A 87 3.12 -11.88 6.63
CA ALA A 87 2.24 -11.62 5.49
C ALA A 87 0.79 -11.99 5.84
N HIS A 88 -0.12 -11.04 5.68
CA HIS A 88 -1.57 -11.24 5.81
C HIS A 88 -2.26 -11.02 4.46
N TRP A 89 -2.77 -12.09 3.87
CA TRP A 89 -3.37 -12.05 2.54
C TRP A 89 -4.84 -11.62 2.61
N PHE A 90 -5.22 -10.68 1.74
CA PHE A 90 -6.59 -10.27 1.52
C PHE A 90 -7.10 -10.93 0.22
N PRO A 91 -7.78 -12.09 0.29
CA PRO A 91 -8.34 -12.75 -0.89
C PRO A 91 -9.49 -11.93 -1.48
N GLU A 92 -9.73 -12.08 -2.78
CA GLU A 92 -10.82 -11.41 -3.51
C GLU A 92 -10.90 -9.90 -3.21
N THR A 93 -9.72 -9.28 -3.10
CA THR A 93 -9.57 -7.87 -2.74
C THR A 93 -8.76 -7.13 -3.80
N ALA A 94 -9.33 -6.05 -4.33
CA ALA A 94 -8.66 -5.09 -5.20
C ALA A 94 -7.34 -4.56 -4.61
N HIS A 95 -6.46 -4.05 -5.48
CA HIS A 95 -5.14 -3.53 -5.09
C HIS A 95 -5.22 -2.48 -3.97
N ASP A 96 -6.17 -1.55 -4.08
CA ASP A 96 -6.42 -0.50 -3.09
C ASP A 96 -7.26 -1.03 -1.92
N ILE A 97 -6.63 -1.87 -1.07
CA ILE A 97 -7.28 -2.47 0.11
C ILE A 97 -7.91 -1.38 1.00
N HIS A 98 -7.24 -0.24 1.14
CA HIS A 98 -7.71 0.89 1.94
C HIS A 98 -9.02 1.51 1.41
N VAL A 99 -9.36 1.32 0.13
CA VAL A 99 -10.64 1.75 -0.43
C VAL A 99 -11.68 0.64 -0.37
N HIS A 100 -11.28 -0.60 -0.69
CA HIS A 100 -12.20 -1.73 -0.79
C HIS A 100 -12.56 -2.36 0.56
N ARG A 101 -11.59 -2.49 1.47
CA ARG A 101 -11.74 -3.11 2.81
C ARG A 101 -11.15 -2.20 3.91
N PRO A 102 -11.52 -0.91 3.99
CA PRO A 102 -10.88 0.07 4.91
C PRO A 102 -10.91 -0.36 6.38
N VAL A 103 -12.07 -0.82 6.86
CA VAL A 103 -12.26 -1.19 8.27
C VAL A 103 -11.43 -2.43 8.63
N GLU A 104 -11.43 -3.44 7.77
CA GLU A 104 -10.70 -4.68 7.99
C GLU A 104 -9.19 -4.43 8.01
N LEU A 105 -8.67 -3.65 7.04
CA LEU A 105 -7.26 -3.27 7.01
C LEU A 105 -6.85 -2.48 8.26
N ALA A 106 -7.65 -1.48 8.66
CA ALA A 106 -7.36 -0.67 9.84
C ALA A 106 -7.35 -1.51 11.14
N GLN A 107 -8.32 -2.42 11.30
CA GLN A 107 -8.36 -3.32 12.45
C GLN A 107 -7.16 -4.26 12.49
N LEU A 108 -6.75 -4.81 11.35
CA LEU A 108 -5.55 -5.64 11.24
C LEU A 108 -4.31 -4.84 11.66
N MET A 109 -4.13 -3.62 11.13
CA MET A 109 -2.99 -2.77 11.44
C MET A 109 -2.91 -2.44 12.95
N LEU A 110 -4.03 -2.07 13.56
CA LEU A 110 -4.09 -1.76 15.00
C LEU A 110 -3.79 -3.00 15.85
N ALA A 111 -4.41 -4.14 15.53
CA ALA A 111 -4.18 -5.38 16.26
C ALA A 111 -2.73 -5.85 16.13
N TRP A 112 -2.15 -5.76 14.94
CA TRP A 112 -0.77 -6.13 14.70
C TRP A 112 0.20 -5.19 15.42
N ALA A 113 0.00 -3.87 15.31
CA ALA A 113 0.81 -2.88 16.03
C ALA A 113 0.75 -3.08 17.55
N GLY A 114 -0.42 -3.41 18.09
CA GLY A 114 -0.59 -3.73 19.51
C GLY A 114 0.20 -4.96 19.95
N ARG A 115 0.19 -6.05 19.16
CA ARG A 115 0.99 -7.26 19.45
C ARG A 115 2.51 -7.02 19.41
N HIS A 116 2.94 -6.05 18.62
CA HIS A 116 4.34 -5.66 18.48
C HIS A 116 4.74 -4.47 19.38
N ASN A 117 3.87 -4.04 20.30
CA ASN A 117 4.07 -2.89 21.19
C ASN A 117 4.47 -1.59 20.46
N LEU A 118 4.00 -1.40 19.23
CA LEU A 118 4.31 -0.23 18.40
C LEU A 118 3.40 0.97 18.73
N LEU A 119 2.38 0.78 19.56
CA LEU A 119 1.39 1.81 19.89
C LEU A 119 1.79 2.72 21.06
N GLU A 120 2.87 2.42 21.78
CA GLU A 120 3.29 3.17 23.00
C GLU A 120 4.61 3.96 22.86
N GLN A 121 5.13 4.18 21.65
CA GLN A 121 6.34 5.00 21.45
C GLN A 121 6.08 6.51 21.26
N GLY A 122 4.86 6.97 21.55
CA GLY A 122 4.42 8.34 21.30
C GLY A 122 4.28 9.21 22.56
N ASP A 123 5.07 8.99 23.62
CA ASP A 123 5.09 9.96 24.74
C ASP A 123 6.34 9.86 25.64
N LYS A 124 7.53 10.03 25.07
CA LYS A 124 8.74 10.42 25.83
C LYS A 124 9.68 11.28 24.98
N LYS A 125 9.34 12.56 24.84
CA LYS A 125 10.27 13.70 24.98
C LYS A 125 9.53 15.02 24.95
#